data_AF-A0A7V8W847-F1
#
_entry.id   AF-A0A7V8W847-F1
#
_cell.length_a   1.000
_cell.length_b   1.000
_cell.length_c   1.000
_cell.angle_alpha   90.00
_cell.angle_beta   90.00
_cell.angle_gamma   90.00
#
_symmetry.space_group_name_H-M   'P 1'
#
loop_
_entity.id
_entity.type
_entity.pdbx_description
1 polymer ?
#
loop_
_entity_poly.entity_id
_entity_poly.type
_entity_poly.pdbx_seq_one_letter_code
_entity_poly.pdbx_strand_id
1 'polypeptide(L)'
;NKADLVGSTEFIIKTVSAAPAGTTWAVGTELNLVNRLKRLQHDKRVFFLSSTVCQCATMFRIDAPHLCWAIENLAEGHVVNRIVVPGDEKTWAKIALDRMMAVS
;
A
#
# COMPACT_ATOMS: atom_id res chain seq x y z
N ASN A 1 12.77 -14.77 15.27
CA ASN A 1 11.58 -13.90 15.15
C ASN A 1 11.47 -13.03 16.39
N LYS A 2 11.53 -11.69 16.22
CA LYS A 2 11.51 -10.72 17.34
C LYS A 2 10.29 -9.78 17.32
N ALA A 3 9.42 -9.87 16.33
CA ALA A 3 8.24 -9.02 16.24
C ALA A 3 7.10 -9.59 17.11
N ASP A 4 6.39 -8.72 17.83
CA ASP A 4 5.22 -9.11 18.62
C ASP A 4 4.06 -9.60 17.73
N LEU A 5 3.91 -8.98 16.55
CA LEU A 5 2.86 -9.29 15.59
C LEU A 5 3.43 -9.26 14.15
N VAL A 6 2.90 -10.12 13.28
CA VAL A 6 3.32 -10.25 11.88
C VAL A 6 2.10 -10.41 11.00
N GLY A 7 1.96 -9.56 9.97
CA GLY A 7 0.84 -9.63 9.03
C GLY A 7 0.95 -8.59 7.90
N SER A 8 -0.07 -8.57 7.04
CA SER A 8 -0.19 -7.63 5.94
C SER A 8 -0.32 -6.18 6.42
N THR A 9 -0.21 -5.22 5.50
CA THR A 9 -0.47 -3.80 5.77
C THR A 9 -1.87 -3.57 6.35
N GLU A 10 -2.87 -4.31 5.87
CA GLU A 10 -4.23 -4.26 6.38
C GLU A 10 -4.32 -4.79 7.82
N PHE A 11 -3.64 -5.89 8.12
CA PHE A 11 -3.56 -6.41 9.48
C PHE A 11 -2.91 -5.39 10.43
N ILE A 12 -1.83 -4.72 10.01
CA ILE A 12 -1.19 -3.65 10.77
C ILE A 12 -2.17 -2.50 11.03
N ILE A 13 -2.88 -2.03 10.00
CA ILE A 13 -3.88 -0.95 10.13
C ILE A 13 -4.93 -1.32 11.17
N LYS A 14 -5.58 -2.49 11.03
CA LYS A 14 -6.61 -2.95 11.96
C LYS A 14 -6.09 -3.04 13.39
N THR A 15 -4.91 -3.62 13.56
CA THR A 15 -4.29 -3.81 14.88
C THR A 15 -4.00 -2.47 15.57
N VAL A 16 -3.32 -1.55 14.88
CA VAL A 16 -2.97 -0.25 15.46
C VAL A 16 -4.22 0.60 15.71
N SER A 17 -5.19 0.59 14.79
CA SER A 17 -6.43 1.35 14.96
C SER A 17 -7.32 0.83 16.09
N ALA A 18 -7.35 -0.49 16.33
CA ALA A 18 -8.10 -1.09 17.43
C ALA A 18 -7.39 -1.02 18.79
N ALA A 19 -6.12 -0.62 18.82
CA ALA A 19 -5.33 -0.58 20.03
C ALA A 19 -5.83 0.49 21.03
N PRO A 20 -5.69 0.28 22.35
CA PRO A 20 -6.02 1.29 23.34
C PRO A 20 -5.24 2.61 23.14
N ALA A 21 -5.84 3.72 23.58
CA ALA A 21 -5.18 5.02 23.63
C ALA A 21 -3.91 4.97 24.51
N GLY A 22 -2.91 5.79 24.18
CA GLY A 22 -1.63 5.87 24.89
C GLY A 22 -0.62 4.77 24.53
N THR A 23 -1.01 3.79 23.72
CA THR A 23 -0.10 2.72 23.28
C THR A 23 0.97 3.20 22.31
N THR A 24 2.07 2.46 22.24
CA THR A 24 3.21 2.74 21.38
C THR A 24 3.46 1.60 20.41
N TRP A 25 3.67 1.93 19.14
CA TRP A 25 3.80 0.98 18.04
C TRP A 25 5.04 1.29 17.21
N ALA A 26 5.93 0.31 17.05
CA ALA A 26 7.00 0.35 16.05
C ALA A 26 6.59 -0.50 14.85
N VAL A 27 6.48 0.12 13.67
CA VAL A 27 5.94 -0.52 12.46
C VAL A 27 7.05 -0.71 11.43
N GLY A 28 7.28 -1.97 11.05
CA GLY A 28 8.29 -2.39 10.07
C GLY A 28 7.68 -2.68 8.71
N THR A 29 7.22 -1.65 8.00
CA THR A 29 6.68 -1.76 6.63
C THR A 29 7.09 -0.52 5.81
N GLU A 30 6.49 -0.29 4.65
CA GLU A 30 6.77 0.89 3.82
C GLU A 30 6.43 2.21 4.55
N LEU A 31 7.29 3.23 4.38
CA LEU A 31 7.26 4.48 5.16
C LEU A 31 5.94 5.27 5.01
N ASN A 32 5.32 5.29 3.83
CA ASN A 32 4.08 6.04 3.62
C ASN A 32 2.93 5.51 4.48
N LEU A 33 2.85 4.19 4.69
CA LEU A 33 1.86 3.62 5.59
C LEU A 33 2.10 4.05 7.03
N VAL A 34 3.35 4.00 7.50
CA VAL A 34 3.68 4.42 8.87
C VAL A 34 3.38 5.91 9.08
N ASN A 35 3.70 6.75 8.11
CA ASN A 35 3.37 8.18 8.15
C ASN A 35 1.86 8.42 8.10
N ARG A 36 1.10 7.64 7.32
CA ARG A 36 -0.37 7.68 7.32
C ARG A 36 -0.92 7.33 8.70
N LEU A 37 -0.44 6.25 9.33
CA LEU A 37 -0.87 5.85 10.66
C LEU A 37 -0.55 6.92 11.71
N LYS A 38 0.67 7.47 11.69
CA LYS A 38 1.05 8.60 12.55
C LYS A 38 0.09 9.80 12.45
N ARG A 39 -0.37 10.12 11.24
CA ARG A 39 -1.31 11.24 11.03
C ARG A 39 -2.74 10.92 11.48
N LEU A 40 -3.18 9.67 11.38
CA LEU A 40 -4.58 9.30 11.66
C LEU A 40 -4.81 8.86 13.11
N GLN A 41 -3.79 8.36 13.80
CA GLN A 41 -3.90 7.80 15.16
C GLN A 41 -3.38 8.80 16.20
N HIS A 42 -4.15 9.87 16.45
CA HIS A 42 -3.73 10.98 17.31
C HIS A 42 -3.53 10.60 18.78
N ASP A 43 -4.20 9.55 19.24
CA ASP A 43 -4.18 9.06 20.62
C ASP A 43 -3.11 8.00 20.88
N LYS A 44 -2.29 7.64 19.86
CA LYS A 44 -1.27 6.59 19.94
C LYS A 44 0.05 7.08 19.37
N ARG A 45 1.16 6.49 19.83
CA ARG A 45 2.50 6.82 19.31
C ARG A 45 2.94 5.77 18.30
N VAL A 46 3.05 6.16 17.03
CA VAL A 46 3.49 5.26 15.96
C VAL A 46 4.88 5.68 15.49
N PHE A 47 5.80 4.72 15.37
CA PHE A 47 7.19 4.91 14.97
C PHE A 47 7.53 4.02 13.79
N PHE A 48 8.44 4.49 12.94
CA PHE A 48 9.02 3.69 11.88
C PHE A 48 10.15 2.86 12.49
N LEU A 49 10.14 1.53 12.26
CA LEU A 49 11.03 0.61 12.98
C LEU A 49 12.51 0.78 12.59
N SER A 50 12.79 1.13 11.34
CA SER A 50 14.16 1.20 10.80
C SER A 50 14.78 2.59 10.98
N SER A 51 16.09 2.64 11.26
CA SER A 51 16.87 3.88 11.24
C SER A 51 17.15 4.40 9.82
N THR A 52 17.08 3.50 8.84
CA THR A 52 17.22 3.82 7.41
C THR A 52 15.84 3.93 6.77
N VAL A 53 15.57 5.02 6.07
CA VAL A 53 14.31 5.22 5.32
C VAL A 53 14.16 4.12 4.26
N CYS A 54 13.10 3.32 4.40
CA CYS A 54 12.71 2.34 3.39
C CYS A 54 11.62 2.96 2.52
N GLN A 55 12.03 3.58 1.42
CA GLN A 55 11.13 4.14 0.43
C GLN A 55 11.08 3.23 -0.79
N CYS A 56 9.87 2.87 -1.22
CA CYS A 56 9.71 2.15 -2.48
C CYS A 56 9.90 3.13 -3.64
N ALA A 57 11.07 3.10 -4.28
CA ALA A 57 11.42 4.02 -5.37
C ALA A 57 10.41 4.01 -6.53
N THR A 58 9.78 2.87 -6.80
CA THR A 58 8.76 2.75 -7.86
C THR A 58 7.42 3.37 -7.44
N MET A 59 6.99 3.19 -6.18
CA MET A 59 5.77 3.85 -5.69
C MET A 59 5.91 5.38 -5.72
N PHE A 60 7.10 5.90 -5.47
CA PHE A 60 7.36 7.34 -5.47
C PHE A 60 7.36 7.97 -6.87
N ARG A 61 7.23 7.18 -7.94
CA ARG A 61 7.04 7.70 -9.31
C ARG A 61 5.61 8.19 -9.57
N ILE A 62 4.68 7.91 -8.66
CA ILE A 62 3.29 8.38 -8.75
C ILE A 62 3.23 9.71 -7.98
N ASP A 63 3.08 10.81 -8.72
CA ASP A 63 2.98 12.15 -8.16
C ASP A 63 1.75 12.91 -8.70
N ALA A 64 1.48 14.08 -8.11
CA ALA A 64 0.33 14.88 -8.48
C ALA A 64 0.37 15.40 -9.93
N PRO A 65 1.51 15.92 -10.46
CA PRO A 65 1.58 16.34 -11.86
C PRO A 65 1.25 15.23 -12.86
N HIS A 66 1.83 14.03 -12.71
CA HIS A 66 1.57 12.93 -13.65
C HIS A 66 0.15 12.38 -13.51
N LEU A 67 -0.41 12.38 -12.30
CA LEU A 67 -1.81 12.04 -12.09
C LEU A 67 -2.76 13.05 -12.76
N CYS A 68 -2.49 14.35 -12.60
CA CYS A 68 -3.25 15.42 -13.24
C CYS A 68 -3.25 15.24 -14.75
N TRP A 69 -2.07 15.11 -15.34
CA TRP A 69 -1.90 14.88 -16.78
C TRP A 69 -2.66 13.64 -17.27
N ALA A 70 -2.59 12.52 -16.54
CA ALA A 70 -3.31 11.30 -16.91
C ALA A 70 -4.83 11.50 -16.89
N ILE A 71 -5.37 12.23 -15.91
CA ILE A 71 -6.80 12.52 -15.78
C ILE A 71 -7.27 13.50 -16.86
N GLU A 72 -6.49 14.55 -17.16
CA GLU A 72 -6.81 15.53 -18.21
C GLU A 72 -6.91 14.85 -19.59
N ASN A 73 -5.93 13.99 -19.92
CA ASN A 73 -5.99 13.21 -21.16
C ASN A 73 -7.26 12.36 -21.24
N LEU A 74 -7.62 11.66 -20.15
CA LEU A 74 -8.85 10.86 -20.13
C LEU A 74 -10.11 11.71 -20.29
N ALA A 75 -10.16 12.90 -19.68
CA ALA A 75 -11.28 13.83 -19.82
C ALA A 75 -11.45 14.35 -21.25
N GLU A 76 -10.33 14.51 -21.99
CA GLU A 76 -10.31 14.87 -23.41
C GLU A 76 -10.56 13.68 -24.35
N GLY A 77 -10.74 12.46 -23.81
CA GLY A 77 -10.94 11.24 -24.60
C GLY A 77 -9.64 10.58 -25.09
N HIS A 78 -8.48 11.07 -24.65
CA HIS A 78 -7.18 10.51 -24.95
C HIS A 78 -6.76 9.48 -23.88
N VAL A 79 -6.63 8.20 -24.28
CA VAL A 79 -6.18 7.15 -23.34
C VAL A 79 -4.65 7.03 -23.38
N VAL A 80 -3.99 7.51 -22.32
CA VAL A 80 -2.54 7.40 -22.13
C VAL A 80 -2.19 6.20 -21.23
N ASN A 81 -1.02 5.60 -21.47
CA ASN A 81 -0.46 4.51 -20.65
C ASN A 81 -1.43 3.33 -20.39
N ARG A 82 -2.27 2.99 -21.38
CA ARG A 82 -3.21 1.87 -21.27
C ARG A 82 -2.45 0.58 -20.98
N ILE A 83 -2.75 -0.03 -19.84
CA ILE A 83 -2.19 -1.34 -19.50
C ILE A 83 -2.82 -2.39 -20.43
N VAL A 84 -1.98 -3.03 -21.24
CA VAL A 84 -2.39 -4.13 -22.13
C VAL A 84 -1.54 -5.34 -21.79
N VAL A 85 -2.21 -6.42 -21.41
CA VAL A 85 -1.58 -7.72 -21.15
C VAL A 85 -1.90 -8.66 -22.32
N PRO A 86 -0.93 -9.43 -22.84
CA PRO A 86 -1.15 -10.47 -23.85
C PRO A 86 -2.27 -11.46 -23.46
N GLY A 87 -2.97 -12.01 -24.46
CA GLY A 87 -4.14 -12.87 -24.25
C GLY A 87 -3.85 -14.13 -23.42
N ASP A 88 -2.75 -14.81 -23.74
CA ASP A 88 -2.33 -16.02 -23.03
C ASP A 88 -1.97 -15.71 -21.57
N GLU A 89 -1.19 -14.65 -21.34
CA GLU A 89 -0.83 -14.20 -20.00
C GLU A 89 -2.07 -13.82 -19.16
N LYS A 90 -3.03 -13.09 -19.74
CA LYS A 90 -4.30 -12.77 -19.07
C LYS A 90 -5.05 -14.02 -18.62
N THR A 91 -5.12 -15.02 -19.49
CA THR A 91 -5.86 -16.26 -19.23
C THR A 91 -5.25 -17.01 -18.06
N TRP A 92 -3.93 -17.23 -18.10
CA TRP A 92 -3.25 -18.00 -17.06
C TRP A 92 -3.13 -17.21 -15.74
N ALA A 93 -2.87 -15.91 -15.80
CA ALA A 93 -2.84 -15.06 -14.60
C ALA A 93 -4.21 -15.01 -13.91
N LYS A 94 -5.31 -14.94 -14.68
CA LYS A 94 -6.67 -14.97 -14.12
C LYS A 94 -6.96 -16.29 -13.41
N ILE A 95 -6.60 -17.43 -14.00
CA ILE A 95 -6.80 -18.75 -13.36
C ILE A 95 -6.04 -18.84 -12.04
N ALA A 96 -4.80 -18.35 -11.99
CA ALA A 96 -4.01 -18.34 -10.76
C ALA A 96 -4.66 -17.44 -9.68
N LEU A 97 -5.12 -16.26 -10.07
CA LEU A 97 -5.81 -15.33 -9.18
C LEU A 97 -7.13 -15.91 -8.65
N ASP A 98 -7.96 -16.50 -9.52
CA ASP A 98 -9.23 -17.12 -9.15
C ASP A 98 -9.02 -18.27 -8.15
N ARG A 99 -7.96 -19.08 -8.34
CA ARG A 99 -7.60 -20.15 -7.41
C ARG A 99 -7.15 -19.61 -6.05
N MET A 100 -6.36 -18.53 -6.02
CA MET A 100 -5.96 -17.87 -4.77
C MET A 100 -7.18 -17.36 -4.02
N MET A 101 -8.12 -16.70 -4.72
CA MET A 101 -9.34 -16.14 -4.11
C MET A 101 -10.31 -17.21 -3.60
N ALA A 102 -10.35 -18.40 -4.22
CA ALA A 102 -11.23 -19.49 -3.80
C ALA A 102 -10.80 -20.15 -2.47
N VAL A 103 -9.57 -19.91 -2.00
CA VAL A 103 -8.99 -20.52 -0.79
C VAL A 103 -8.54 -19.51 0.27
N SER A 104 -8.70 -18.21 0.01
CA SER A 104 -8.36 -17.11 0.92
C SER A 104 -9.59 -16.55 1.63
#